data_AF-A0A8J8J2S3-F1
#
_entry.id   AF-A0A8J8J2S3-F1
#
_cell.length_a   1.000
_cell.length_b   1.000
_cell.length_c   1.000
_cell.angle_alpha   90.00
_cell.angle_beta   90.00
_cell.angle_gamma   90.00
#
_symmetry.space_group_name_H-M   'P 1'
#
loop_
_entity.id
_entity.type
_entity.pdbx_description
1 polymer ?
#
loop_
_entity_poly.entity_id
_entity_poly.type
_entity_poly.pdbx_seq_one_letter_code
_entity_poly.pdbx_strand_id
1 'polypeptide(L)'
;MTKKVEYWIKIPFGPIHPGLEEPEKFILTLDGERIVNVDVKLGYNLRGLQWIAYRRNYVQIMYLAERICGICSFSHNHTYTRAVEEAAGIEVPERAEYIRAIIGELERVHSHLLNLGVLGHDIGYDTVLHLTWLARERVMDVLEAISGNRVNYSMVTIGGVRRDIDEKGKRLILNMIKYYRSIMPQIEEIFLHDPTIEARLRDCAVISKRVALEQGAVGPTARASGLKVDARWSERLGVYPDLGVKPVMPQDVTGEKPHGDVFDRAAVRIGEIYQSLDMLEHALDQMPEGKIKTFPKDNVLVAKLKIMVDGEGIGRYEAPRGELVHYVRGKKGSDKPLRWKPREPTFPNLFAVAKGVTGDQVADFVLAVASIDPCLSCTDRVAVVQDGKKRILTETDLLRLSIKKTREINPEVKGDPTPVGFGCSR
;
A
#
# COMPACT_ATOMS: atom_id res chain seq x y z
N MET A 1 12.79 -22.00 -46.21
CA MET A 1 12.25 -20.97 -45.29
C MET A 1 10.94 -21.49 -44.71
N THR A 2 11.01 -22.16 -43.57
CA THR A 2 9.84 -22.60 -42.80
C THR A 2 9.10 -21.35 -42.31
N LYS A 3 7.86 -21.15 -42.76
CA LYS A 3 6.97 -20.12 -42.20
C LYS A 3 6.78 -20.44 -40.71
N LYS A 4 7.43 -19.66 -39.83
CA LYS A 4 7.18 -19.73 -38.39
C LYS A 4 5.71 -19.36 -38.19
N VAL A 5 4.89 -20.33 -37.78
CA VAL A 5 3.49 -20.07 -37.47
C VAL A 5 3.49 -19.39 -36.10
N GLU A 6 3.43 -18.06 -36.08
CA GLU A 6 3.26 -17.30 -34.84
C GLU A 6 1.82 -17.44 -34.36
N TYR A 7 1.56 -18.43 -33.50
CA TYR A 7 0.32 -18.49 -32.74
C TYR A 7 0.59 -17.90 -31.36
N TRP A 8 0.22 -16.63 -31.16
CA TRP A 8 0.20 -16.07 -29.82
C TRP A 8 -0.98 -16.65 -29.04
N ILE A 9 -0.71 -17.18 -27.86
CA ILE A 9 -1.74 -17.71 -26.96
C ILE A 9 -2.09 -16.63 -25.95
N LYS A 10 -3.39 -16.40 -25.75
CA LYS A 10 -3.87 -15.50 -24.70
C LYS A 10 -4.40 -16.31 -23.52
N ILE A 11 -3.77 -16.16 -22.36
CA ILE A 11 -4.17 -16.86 -21.13
C ILE A 11 -4.63 -15.83 -20.10
N PRO A 12 -5.84 -15.98 -19.53
CA PRO A 12 -6.24 -15.19 -18.38
C PRO A 12 -5.55 -15.70 -17.12
N PHE A 13 -5.00 -14.79 -16.33
CA PHE A 13 -4.47 -15.05 -14.99
C PHE A 13 -5.35 -14.31 -13.97
N GLY A 14 -5.97 -15.04 -13.04
CA GLY A 14 -6.99 -14.53 -12.12
C GLY A 14 -8.40 -14.37 -12.74
N PRO A 15 -9.42 -13.87 -11.99
CA PRO A 15 -9.34 -13.21 -10.69
C PRO A 15 -9.25 -14.14 -9.48
N ILE A 16 -9.40 -15.45 -9.67
CA ILE A 16 -9.23 -16.44 -8.61
C ILE A 16 -8.06 -17.32 -9.02
N HIS A 17 -6.92 -17.15 -8.36
CA HIS A 17 -5.69 -17.88 -8.65
C HIS A 17 -4.89 -18.07 -7.35
N PRO A 18 -4.26 -19.23 -7.09
CA PRO A 18 -3.54 -19.48 -5.84
C PRO A 18 -2.35 -18.54 -5.60
N GLY A 19 -1.65 -18.13 -6.67
CA GLY A 19 -0.57 -17.13 -6.57
C GLY A 19 -1.03 -15.67 -6.54
N LEU A 20 -2.32 -15.40 -6.25
CA LEU A 20 -2.86 -14.06 -6.10
C LEU A 20 -3.62 -13.95 -4.77
N GLU A 21 -3.20 -13.00 -3.92
CA GLU A 21 -3.82 -12.78 -2.60
C GLU A 21 -5.15 -12.01 -2.69
N GLU A 22 -5.36 -11.26 -3.77
CA GLU A 22 -6.54 -10.44 -4.01
C GLU A 22 -7.03 -10.62 -5.47
N PRO A 23 -8.31 -10.36 -5.77
CA PRO A 23 -8.85 -10.60 -7.11
C PRO A 23 -8.37 -9.57 -8.14
N GLU A 24 -7.50 -9.99 -9.05
CA GLU A 24 -7.07 -9.22 -10.23
C GLU A 24 -7.06 -10.09 -11.47
N LYS A 25 -7.25 -9.47 -12.63
CA LYS A 25 -7.17 -10.18 -13.90
C LYS A 25 -6.07 -9.62 -14.77
N PHE A 26 -5.15 -10.48 -15.18
CA PHE A 26 -4.20 -10.20 -16.24
C PHE A 26 -4.54 -11.03 -17.46
N ILE A 27 -4.34 -10.47 -18.65
CA ILE A 27 -4.39 -11.23 -19.89
C ILE A 27 -2.98 -11.25 -20.44
N LEU A 28 -2.33 -12.41 -20.33
CA LEU A 28 -0.99 -12.64 -20.83
C LEU A 28 -1.07 -13.06 -22.29
N THR A 29 -0.29 -12.41 -23.15
CA THR A 29 -0.06 -12.85 -24.53
C THR A 29 1.29 -13.53 -24.59
N LEU A 30 1.31 -14.80 -24.96
CA LEU A 30 2.49 -15.67 -24.89
C LEU A 30 2.95 -16.12 -26.29
N ASP A 31 4.26 -16.14 -26.51
CA ASP A 31 4.93 -16.87 -27.60
C ASP A 31 5.67 -18.07 -26.98
N GLY A 32 5.02 -19.23 -27.01
CA GLY A 32 5.45 -20.39 -26.21
C GLY A 32 5.35 -20.08 -24.71
N GLU A 33 6.50 -20.06 -24.03
CA GLU A 33 6.59 -19.73 -22.60
C GLU A 33 6.93 -18.26 -22.33
N ARG A 34 7.28 -17.48 -23.37
CA ARG A 34 7.73 -16.09 -23.22
C ARG A 34 6.55 -15.13 -23.23
N ILE A 35 6.56 -14.17 -22.33
CA ILE A 35 5.54 -13.12 -22.23
C ILE A 35 5.83 -12.03 -23.26
N VAL A 36 4.90 -11.82 -24.19
CA VAL A 36 4.99 -10.78 -25.24
C VAL A 36 4.24 -9.51 -24.82
N ASN A 37 3.13 -9.66 -24.11
CA ASN A 37 2.33 -8.53 -23.62
C ASN A 37 1.51 -8.92 -22.39
N VAL A 38 1.25 -7.95 -21.52
CA VAL A 38 0.41 -8.10 -20.32
C VAL A 38 -0.66 -7.01 -20.31
N ASP A 39 -1.92 -7.40 -20.47
CA ASP A 39 -3.04 -6.47 -20.24
C ASP A 39 -3.53 -6.58 -18.79
N VAL A 40 -3.39 -5.50 -18.04
CA VAL A 40 -3.87 -5.40 -16.65
C VAL A 40 -5.36 -5.03 -16.63
N LYS A 41 -6.21 -5.84 -15.98
CA LYS A 41 -7.65 -5.61 -15.79
C LYS A 41 -7.98 -5.56 -14.29
N LEU A 42 -8.21 -4.34 -13.82
CA LEU A 42 -8.55 -4.00 -12.44
C LEU A 42 -10.06 -3.78 -12.26
N GLY A 43 -10.50 -3.70 -11.01
CA GLY A 43 -11.84 -3.26 -10.63
C GLY A 43 -12.72 -4.31 -9.93
N TYR A 44 -12.15 -5.43 -9.48
CA TYR A 44 -12.88 -6.48 -8.77
C TYR A 44 -13.19 -6.11 -7.32
N ASN A 45 -12.37 -5.27 -6.69
CA ASN A 45 -12.53 -4.66 -5.37
C ASN A 45 -13.13 -3.24 -5.42
N LEU A 46 -13.85 -2.88 -6.49
CA LEU A 46 -14.49 -1.57 -6.60
C LEU A 46 -15.65 -1.41 -5.60
N ARG A 47 -15.36 -0.78 -4.46
CA ARG A 47 -16.32 -0.55 -3.35
C ARG A 47 -16.98 0.84 -3.36
N GLY A 48 -16.66 1.69 -4.33
CA GLY A 48 -17.24 3.05 -4.40
C GLY A 48 -16.82 3.99 -3.28
N LEU A 49 -15.59 3.85 -2.74
CA LEU A 49 -15.09 4.61 -1.57
C LEU A 49 -15.28 6.13 -1.69
N GLN A 50 -14.94 6.71 -2.85
CA GLN A 50 -15.10 8.16 -3.09
C GLN A 50 -16.57 8.60 -3.11
N TRP A 51 -17.48 7.72 -3.55
CA TRP A 51 -18.93 7.98 -3.54
C TRP A 51 -19.50 7.92 -2.12
N ILE A 52 -19.03 6.98 -1.30
CA ILE A 52 -19.39 6.90 0.12
C ILE A 52 -18.88 8.16 0.84
N ALA A 53 -17.61 8.54 0.63
CA ALA A 53 -16.99 9.68 1.28
C ALA A 53 -17.69 11.01 0.99
N TYR A 54 -18.24 11.20 -0.21
CA TYR A 54 -19.02 12.40 -0.56
C TYR A 54 -20.22 12.65 0.37
N ARG A 55 -20.69 11.61 1.07
CA ARG A 55 -21.86 11.65 1.97
C ARG A 55 -21.49 11.48 3.45
N ARG A 56 -20.21 11.58 3.78
CA ARG A 56 -19.69 11.36 5.13
C ARG A 56 -18.90 12.57 5.58
N ASN A 57 -18.94 12.85 6.89
CA ASN A 57 -18.14 13.94 7.44
C ASN A 57 -16.65 13.56 7.53
N TYR A 58 -15.79 14.54 7.77
CA TYR A 58 -14.34 14.32 7.80
C TYR A 58 -13.88 13.22 8.78
N VAL A 59 -14.52 13.10 9.94
CA VAL A 59 -14.18 12.09 10.96
C VAL A 59 -14.66 10.70 10.53
N GLN A 60 -15.81 10.59 9.89
CA GLN A 60 -16.30 9.33 9.35
C GLN A 60 -15.42 8.82 8.20
N ILE A 61 -14.93 9.72 7.35
CA ILE A 61 -14.02 9.37 6.25
C ILE A 61 -12.67 8.88 6.79
N MET A 62 -12.20 9.38 7.92
CA MET A 62 -10.98 8.87 8.58
C MET A 62 -11.01 7.35 8.79
N TYR A 63 -12.12 6.83 9.33
CA TYR A 63 -12.31 5.38 9.51
C TYR A 63 -12.51 4.61 8.20
N LEU A 64 -13.03 5.29 7.17
CA LEU A 64 -13.16 4.73 5.82
C LEU A 64 -11.79 4.63 5.12
N ALA A 65 -10.93 5.64 5.29
CA ALA A 65 -9.59 5.69 4.74
C ALA A 65 -8.72 4.55 5.30
N GLU A 66 -8.77 4.35 6.62
CA GLU A 66 -8.09 3.23 7.28
C GLU A 66 -8.47 1.86 6.71
N ARG A 67 -9.74 1.68 6.32
CA ARG A 67 -10.28 0.41 5.79
C ARG A 67 -10.17 0.28 4.28
N ILE A 68 -9.37 1.13 3.63
CA ILE A 68 -9.02 0.94 2.23
C ILE A 68 -8.27 -0.39 2.06
N CYS A 69 -7.31 -0.70 2.94
CA CYS A 69 -6.54 -1.94 2.88
C CYS A 69 -6.14 -2.39 4.29
N GLY A 70 -6.13 -3.71 4.50
CA GLY A 70 -5.88 -4.30 5.81
C GLY A 70 -4.42 -4.26 6.27
N ILE A 71 -3.47 -3.96 5.37
CA ILE A 71 -2.02 -4.03 5.63
C ILE A 71 -1.35 -2.65 5.61
N CYS A 72 -2.04 -1.59 5.16
CA CYS A 72 -1.58 -0.20 5.22
C CYS A 72 -2.60 0.72 5.89
N SER A 73 -3.26 0.18 6.92
CA SER A 73 -4.35 0.85 7.64
C SER A 73 -3.90 2.16 8.30
N PHE A 74 -2.70 2.19 8.91
CA PHE A 74 -2.10 3.40 9.44
C PHE A 74 -1.75 4.37 8.33
N SER A 75 -1.06 3.91 7.27
CA SER A 75 -0.60 4.77 6.18
C SER A 75 -1.77 5.55 5.56
N HIS A 76 -2.89 4.88 5.23
CA HIS A 76 -4.05 5.57 4.67
C HIS A 76 -4.70 6.55 5.63
N ASN A 77 -4.85 6.17 6.90
CA ASN A 77 -5.42 7.04 7.90
C ASN A 77 -4.54 8.28 8.09
N HIS A 78 -3.22 8.09 8.24
CA HIS A 78 -2.24 9.16 8.41
C HIS A 78 -2.19 10.11 7.20
N THR A 79 -2.10 9.60 5.97
CA THR A 79 -2.10 10.46 4.77
C THR A 79 -3.41 11.24 4.65
N TYR A 80 -4.55 10.61 4.95
CA TYR A 80 -5.83 11.31 4.96
C TYR A 80 -5.89 12.41 6.02
N THR A 81 -5.47 12.14 7.26
CA THR A 81 -5.51 13.14 8.33
C THR A 81 -4.59 14.30 8.01
N ARG A 82 -3.39 14.07 7.44
CA ARG A 82 -2.50 15.14 7.00
C ARG A 82 -3.14 16.03 5.94
N ALA A 83 -3.83 15.45 4.96
CA ALA A 83 -4.54 16.22 3.93
C ALA A 83 -5.63 17.13 4.53
N VAL A 84 -6.33 16.65 5.56
CA VAL A 84 -7.35 17.44 6.25
C VAL A 84 -6.72 18.49 7.17
N GLU A 85 -5.64 18.15 7.88
CA GLU A 85 -4.88 19.05 8.75
C GLU A 85 -4.30 20.23 7.96
N GLU A 86 -3.72 19.97 6.79
CA GLU A 86 -3.24 21.00 5.88
C GLU A 86 -4.38 21.90 5.38
N ALA A 87 -5.48 21.31 4.90
CA ALA A 87 -6.64 22.08 4.43
C ALA A 87 -7.32 22.91 5.53
N ALA A 88 -7.12 22.57 6.81
CA ALA A 88 -7.68 23.26 7.96
C ALA A 88 -6.67 24.19 8.68
N GLY A 89 -5.39 24.15 8.32
CA GLY A 89 -4.31 24.83 9.06
C GLY A 89 -4.18 24.35 10.52
N ILE A 90 -4.33 23.05 10.77
CA ILE A 90 -4.22 22.47 12.12
C ILE A 90 -2.78 22.02 12.35
N GLU A 91 -2.14 22.60 13.37
CA GLU A 91 -0.85 22.12 13.87
C GLU A 91 -1.05 20.93 14.83
N VAL A 92 -0.22 19.91 14.67
CA VAL A 92 -0.25 18.67 15.44
C VAL A 92 0.84 18.73 16.52
N PRO A 93 0.56 18.34 17.78
CA PRO A 93 1.57 18.30 18.82
C PRO A 93 2.73 17.38 18.49
N GLU A 94 3.95 17.77 18.88
CA GLU A 94 5.19 17.03 18.60
C GLU A 94 5.13 15.57 19.10
N ARG A 95 4.67 15.34 20.34
CA ARG A 95 4.48 13.99 20.89
C ARG A 95 3.57 13.12 20.02
N ALA A 96 2.54 13.71 19.41
CA ALA A 96 1.64 12.96 18.52
C ALA A 96 2.31 12.60 17.20
N GLU A 97 3.20 13.45 16.66
CA GLU A 97 4.00 13.13 15.46
C GLU A 97 5.01 12.00 15.74
N TYR A 98 5.64 11.96 16.92
CA TYR A 98 6.48 10.82 17.35
C TYR A 98 5.67 9.51 17.42
N ILE A 99 4.49 9.54 18.04
CA ILE A 99 3.62 8.35 18.11
C ILE A 99 3.18 7.91 16.71
N ARG A 100 2.85 8.85 15.82
CA ARG A 100 2.56 8.55 14.40
C ARG A 100 3.75 7.87 13.72
N ALA A 101 4.96 8.40 13.87
CA ALA A 101 6.16 7.79 13.30
C ALA A 101 6.38 6.36 13.84
N ILE A 102 6.23 6.14 15.15
CA ILE A 102 6.36 4.82 15.78
C ILE A 102 5.36 3.82 15.16
N ILE A 103 4.08 4.18 15.06
CA ILE A 103 3.08 3.26 14.50
C ILE A 103 3.34 3.00 13.00
N GLY A 104 3.76 4.02 12.26
CA GLY A 104 4.10 3.89 10.85
C GLY A 104 5.28 2.93 10.59
N GLU A 105 6.32 2.99 11.43
CA GLU A 105 7.45 2.07 11.31
C GLU A 105 7.12 0.66 11.83
N LEU A 106 6.26 0.52 12.84
CA LEU A 106 5.70 -0.80 13.21
C LEU A 106 4.88 -1.41 12.06
N GLU A 107 4.06 -0.61 11.38
CA GLU A 107 3.31 -1.03 10.18
C GLU A 107 4.27 -1.48 9.06
N ARG A 108 5.36 -0.73 8.86
CA ARG A 108 6.38 -1.06 7.87
C ARG A 108 7.07 -2.40 8.13
N VAL A 109 7.50 -2.67 9.36
CA VAL A 109 8.15 -3.94 9.73
C VAL A 109 7.22 -5.12 9.45
N HIS A 110 5.97 -5.09 9.92
CA HIS A 110 5.06 -6.22 9.67
C HIS A 110 4.68 -6.37 8.20
N SER A 111 4.68 -5.29 7.44
CA SER A 111 4.35 -5.30 6.01
C SER A 111 5.48 -5.93 5.19
N HIS A 112 6.73 -5.60 5.50
CA HIS A 112 7.88 -6.19 4.80
C HIS A 112 8.04 -7.68 5.14
N LEU A 113 7.89 -8.06 6.41
CA LEU A 113 7.93 -9.48 6.80
C LEU A 113 6.84 -10.31 6.13
N LEU A 114 5.63 -9.75 5.96
CA LEU A 114 4.56 -10.40 5.22
C LEU A 114 4.97 -10.64 3.77
N ASN A 115 5.44 -9.60 3.08
CA ASN A 115 5.81 -9.69 1.67
C ASN A 115 7.00 -10.63 1.42
N LEU A 116 8.01 -10.63 2.30
CA LEU A 116 9.12 -11.58 2.21
C LEU A 116 8.60 -13.03 2.34
N GLY A 117 7.68 -13.30 3.26
CA GLY A 117 7.06 -14.61 3.40
C GLY A 117 6.29 -15.07 2.16
N VAL A 118 5.47 -14.18 1.58
CA VAL A 118 4.73 -14.46 0.33
C VAL A 118 5.70 -14.70 -0.83
N LEU A 119 6.75 -13.89 -0.96
CA LEU A 119 7.77 -14.07 -1.99
C LEU A 119 8.46 -15.45 -1.87
N GLY A 120 8.73 -15.90 -0.64
CA GLY A 120 9.24 -17.24 -0.37
C GLY A 120 8.23 -18.34 -0.74
N HIS A 121 6.95 -18.15 -0.45
CA HIS A 121 5.91 -19.11 -0.83
C HIS A 121 5.77 -19.25 -2.35
N ASP A 122 5.83 -18.15 -3.10
CA ASP A 122 5.65 -18.15 -4.56
C ASP A 122 6.79 -18.84 -5.32
N ILE A 123 7.97 -18.98 -4.71
CA ILE A 123 9.07 -19.81 -5.22
C ILE A 123 9.03 -21.27 -4.72
N GLY A 124 8.02 -21.63 -3.90
CA GLY A 124 7.82 -22.97 -3.35
C GLY A 124 8.49 -23.22 -1.99
N TYR A 125 8.95 -22.18 -1.29
CA TYR A 125 9.66 -22.27 -0.01
C TYR A 125 8.73 -22.03 1.18
N ASP A 126 7.88 -23.01 1.49
CA ASP A 126 6.90 -22.91 2.57
C ASP A 126 7.54 -22.69 3.96
N THR A 127 8.73 -23.22 4.19
CA THR A 127 9.46 -23.00 5.45
C THR A 127 9.74 -21.51 5.66
N VAL A 128 10.10 -20.78 4.60
CA VAL A 128 10.36 -19.33 4.66
C VAL A 128 9.08 -18.57 5.01
N LEU A 129 7.95 -18.95 4.40
CA LEU A 129 6.65 -18.38 4.75
C LEU A 129 6.36 -18.56 6.25
N HIS A 130 6.44 -19.79 6.75
CA HIS A 130 6.13 -20.08 8.16
C HIS A 130 7.05 -19.35 9.14
N LEU A 131 8.36 -19.30 8.87
CA LEU A 131 9.33 -18.67 9.77
C LEU A 131 9.22 -17.13 9.75
N THR A 132 9.05 -16.53 8.57
CA THR A 132 8.89 -15.06 8.46
C THR A 132 7.57 -14.60 9.09
N TRP A 133 6.49 -15.37 8.92
CA TRP A 133 5.20 -15.04 9.53
C TRP A 133 5.19 -15.31 11.04
N LEU A 134 5.92 -16.31 11.52
CA LEU A 134 6.16 -16.48 12.97
C LEU A 134 6.91 -15.27 13.55
N ALA A 135 7.95 -14.78 12.86
CA ALA A 135 8.66 -13.57 13.27
C ALA A 135 7.74 -12.33 13.25
N ARG A 136 6.83 -12.25 12.28
CA ARG A 136 5.82 -11.18 12.17
C ARG A 136 4.88 -11.09 13.37
N GLU A 137 4.59 -12.20 14.06
CA GLU A 137 3.68 -12.19 15.22
C GLU A 137 4.12 -11.24 16.33
N ARG A 138 5.43 -11.03 16.53
CA ARG A 138 5.94 -10.13 17.58
C ARG A 138 5.49 -8.68 17.41
N VAL A 139 5.56 -8.14 16.19
CA VAL A 139 5.08 -6.78 15.91
C VAL A 139 3.56 -6.70 15.96
N MET A 140 2.86 -7.77 15.61
CA MET A 140 1.41 -7.84 15.70
C MET A 140 0.92 -7.80 17.16
N ASP A 141 1.58 -8.53 18.06
CA ASP A 141 1.30 -8.50 19.50
C ASP A 141 1.54 -7.11 20.11
N VAL A 142 2.61 -6.43 19.67
CA VAL A 142 2.91 -5.04 20.07
C VAL A 142 1.82 -4.08 19.58
N LEU A 143 1.43 -4.16 18.31
CA LEU A 143 0.36 -3.33 17.73
C LEU A 143 -0.98 -3.56 18.44
N GLU A 144 -1.30 -4.80 18.76
CA GLU A 144 -2.49 -5.16 19.55
C GLU A 144 -2.42 -4.56 20.95
N ALA A 145 -1.28 -4.66 21.64
CA ALA A 145 -1.10 -4.13 22.98
C ALA A 145 -1.26 -2.61 23.05
N ILE A 146 -0.75 -1.86 22.06
CA ILE A 146 -0.80 -0.38 22.08
C ILE A 146 -2.13 0.16 21.52
N SER A 147 -2.73 -0.49 20.52
CA SER A 147 -3.89 0.04 19.81
C SER A 147 -5.21 -0.67 20.14
N GLY A 148 -5.15 -1.95 20.49
CA GLY A 148 -6.28 -2.83 20.79
C GLY A 148 -6.62 -3.84 19.70
N ASN A 149 -6.21 -3.61 18.45
CA ASN A 149 -6.41 -4.55 17.35
C ASN A 149 -5.08 -4.89 16.66
N ARG A 150 -5.02 -6.07 16.05
CA ARG A 150 -3.86 -6.54 15.26
C ARG A 150 -3.72 -5.86 13.89
N VAL A 151 -4.84 -5.46 13.30
CA VAL A 151 -4.93 -4.64 12.07
C VAL A 151 -6.08 -3.64 12.25
N ASN A 152 -6.10 -2.54 11.49
CA ASN A 152 -7.09 -1.47 11.66
C ASN A 152 -7.09 -0.92 13.10
N TYR A 153 -5.98 -0.25 13.43
CA TYR A 153 -5.62 0.25 14.76
C TYR A 153 -6.45 1.46 15.25
N SER A 154 -6.96 2.28 14.32
CA SER A 154 -7.67 3.52 14.59
C SER A 154 -6.96 4.49 15.57
N MET A 155 -5.62 4.50 15.52
CA MET A 155 -4.78 5.23 16.46
C MET A 155 -4.55 6.70 16.06
N VAL A 156 -4.55 7.01 14.75
CA VAL A 156 -4.42 8.38 14.24
C VAL A 156 -5.77 9.09 14.26
N THR A 157 -5.77 10.36 14.68
CA THR A 157 -6.94 11.25 14.62
C THR A 157 -6.56 12.57 13.97
N ILE A 158 -7.53 13.29 13.39
CA ILE A 158 -7.29 14.65 12.88
C ILE A 158 -6.88 15.55 14.06
N GLY A 159 -5.70 16.14 13.97
CA GLY A 159 -5.08 16.94 15.03
C GLY A 159 -4.37 16.14 16.12
N GLY A 160 -3.97 14.88 15.88
CA GLY A 160 -3.16 14.12 16.83
C GLY A 160 -3.34 12.59 16.80
N VAL A 161 -3.32 11.97 17.98
CA VAL A 161 -3.50 10.52 18.17
C VAL A 161 -4.54 10.21 19.25
N ARG A 162 -5.11 9.00 19.21
CA ARG A 162 -6.20 8.58 20.08
C ARG A 162 -5.73 8.19 21.48
N ARG A 163 -4.63 7.46 21.56
CA ARG A 163 -4.04 6.97 22.82
C ARG A 163 -2.56 7.34 22.85
N ASP A 164 -2.03 7.41 24.05
CA ASP A 164 -0.60 7.59 24.28
C ASP A 164 0.11 6.22 24.36
N ILE A 165 1.44 6.22 24.25
CA ILE A 165 2.29 5.06 24.52
C ILE A 165 2.84 5.21 25.94
N ASP A 166 2.44 4.30 26.83
CA ASP A 166 2.92 4.25 28.20
C ASP A 166 4.27 3.51 28.32
N GLU A 167 4.88 3.52 29.50
CA GLU A 167 6.15 2.84 29.75
C GLU A 167 6.09 1.33 29.49
N LYS A 168 4.91 0.72 29.66
CA LYS A 168 4.69 -0.68 29.33
C LYS A 168 4.77 -0.90 27.82
N GLY A 169 4.10 -0.06 27.02
CA GLY A 169 4.19 -0.05 25.56
C GLY A 169 5.61 0.18 25.07
N LYS A 170 6.33 1.16 25.65
CA LYS A 170 7.75 1.42 25.35
C LYS A 170 8.61 0.17 25.59
N ARG A 171 8.49 -0.48 26.75
CA ARG A 171 9.23 -1.71 27.06
C ARG A 171 8.90 -2.86 26.11
N LEU A 172 7.65 -3.02 25.69
CA LEU A 172 7.25 -4.05 24.73
C LEU A 172 7.92 -3.83 23.36
N ILE A 173 7.91 -2.59 22.86
CA ILE A 173 8.57 -2.25 21.59
C ILE A 173 10.09 -2.50 21.68
N LEU A 174 10.74 -2.08 22.77
CA LEU A 174 12.19 -2.32 22.96
C LEU A 174 12.54 -3.82 23.01
N ASN A 175 11.71 -4.65 23.64
CA ASN A 175 11.91 -6.10 23.63
C ASN A 175 11.73 -6.71 22.23
N MET A 176 10.74 -6.21 21.47
CA MET A 176 10.52 -6.61 20.09
C MET A 176 11.73 -6.23 19.20
N ILE A 177 12.30 -5.04 19.38
CA ILE A 177 13.51 -4.62 18.66
C ILE A 177 14.66 -5.59 18.95
N LYS A 178 14.91 -5.92 20.22
CA LYS A 178 15.95 -6.90 20.61
C LYS A 178 15.75 -8.26 19.95
N TYR A 179 14.52 -8.75 19.90
CA TYR A 179 14.18 -9.98 19.20
C TYR A 179 14.50 -9.88 17.70
N TYR A 180 14.08 -8.80 17.04
CA TYR A 180 14.33 -8.66 15.61
C TYR A 180 15.81 -8.54 15.28
N ARG A 181 16.61 -7.83 16.09
CA ARG A 181 18.06 -7.78 15.91
C ARG A 181 18.73 -9.17 16.00
N SER A 182 18.12 -10.13 16.69
CA SER A 182 18.63 -11.51 16.78
C SER A 182 18.21 -12.43 15.62
N ILE A 183 17.05 -12.18 15.00
CA ILE A 183 16.48 -13.06 13.97
C ILE A 183 16.72 -12.52 12.54
N MET A 184 16.81 -11.19 12.38
CA MET A 184 16.99 -10.57 11.07
C MET A 184 18.23 -11.07 10.31
N PRO A 185 19.39 -11.30 10.96
CA PRO A 185 20.54 -11.87 10.27
C PRO A 185 20.26 -13.25 9.64
N GLN A 186 19.37 -14.04 10.25
CA GLN A 186 18.98 -15.36 9.70
C GLN A 186 18.04 -15.21 8.51
N ILE A 187 17.13 -14.23 8.54
CA ILE A 187 16.24 -13.92 7.40
C ILE A 187 17.08 -13.38 6.24
N GLU A 188 18.03 -12.49 6.53
CA GLU A 188 18.95 -11.93 5.55
C GLU A 188 19.78 -13.02 4.87
N GLU A 189 20.37 -13.94 5.63
CA GLU A 189 21.11 -15.08 5.10
C GLU A 189 20.29 -15.90 4.11
N ILE A 190 19.04 -16.21 4.46
CA ILE A 190 18.14 -16.96 3.58
C ILE A 190 17.88 -16.20 2.28
N PHE A 191 17.50 -14.92 2.35
CA PHE A 191 17.07 -14.19 1.15
C PHE A 191 18.22 -13.70 0.27
N LEU A 192 19.38 -13.38 0.84
CA LEU A 192 20.49 -12.75 0.11
C LEU A 192 21.61 -13.73 -0.25
N HIS A 193 21.71 -14.88 0.43
CA HIS A 193 22.84 -15.79 0.28
C HIS A 193 22.44 -17.23 -0.07
N ASP A 194 21.15 -17.55 -0.12
CA ASP A 194 20.69 -18.85 -0.65
C ASP A 194 20.77 -18.89 -2.19
N PRO A 195 21.51 -19.84 -2.77
CA PRO A 195 21.68 -19.94 -4.22
C PRO A 195 20.37 -20.18 -5.00
N THR A 196 19.37 -20.80 -4.38
CA THR A 196 18.08 -21.11 -5.03
C THR A 196 17.22 -19.86 -5.09
N ILE A 197 17.20 -19.08 -4.01
CA ILE A 197 16.51 -17.78 -3.98
C ILE A 197 17.17 -16.84 -4.97
N GLU A 198 18.51 -16.73 -4.95
CA GLU A 198 19.23 -15.89 -5.90
C GLU A 198 18.90 -16.29 -7.36
N ALA A 199 19.00 -17.58 -7.69
CA ALA A 199 18.69 -18.08 -9.04
C ALA A 199 17.24 -17.82 -9.47
N ARG A 200 16.29 -17.68 -8.53
CA ARG A 200 14.88 -17.41 -8.84
C ARG A 200 14.53 -15.93 -8.90
N LEU A 201 15.18 -15.10 -8.10
CA LEU A 201 14.81 -13.68 -7.98
C LEU A 201 15.68 -12.77 -8.84
N ARG A 202 16.90 -13.18 -9.18
CA ARG A 202 17.79 -12.45 -10.09
C ARG A 202 17.26 -12.46 -11.51
N ASP A 203 17.50 -11.36 -12.22
CA ASP A 203 17.12 -11.17 -13.63
C ASP A 203 15.62 -11.38 -13.93
N CYS A 204 14.78 -11.41 -12.89
CA CYS A 204 13.33 -11.57 -12.98
C CYS A 204 12.63 -10.21 -12.89
N ALA A 205 11.76 -9.92 -13.85
CA ALA A 205 10.97 -8.68 -13.95
C ALA A 205 11.83 -7.43 -13.72
N VAL A 206 12.86 -7.29 -14.56
CA VAL A 206 13.83 -6.21 -14.50
C VAL A 206 13.19 -4.89 -14.91
N ILE A 207 13.12 -3.94 -13.98
CA ILE A 207 12.61 -2.60 -14.23
C ILE A 207 13.79 -1.64 -14.33
N SER A 208 14.13 -1.23 -15.55
CA SER A 208 15.18 -0.22 -15.75
C SER A 208 14.78 1.12 -15.12
N LYS A 209 15.78 1.91 -14.72
CA LYS A 209 15.60 3.27 -14.20
C LYS A 209 14.73 4.16 -15.11
N ARG A 210 14.89 4.01 -16.43
CA ARG A 210 14.10 4.73 -17.43
C ARG A 210 12.62 4.34 -17.37
N VAL A 211 12.32 3.04 -17.36
CA VAL A 211 10.94 2.54 -17.26
C VAL A 211 10.30 2.96 -15.94
N ALA A 212 11.05 2.88 -14.83
CA ALA A 212 10.58 3.33 -13.53
C ALA A 212 10.17 4.81 -13.54
N LEU A 213 10.96 5.69 -14.18
CA LEU A 213 10.62 7.11 -14.35
C LEU A 213 9.39 7.31 -15.26
N GLU A 214 9.36 6.65 -16.42
CA GLU A 214 8.27 6.80 -17.39
C GLU A 214 6.92 6.30 -16.83
N GLN A 215 6.93 5.28 -15.97
CA GLN A 215 5.71 4.75 -15.33
C GLN A 215 5.38 5.41 -13.99
N GLY A 216 6.27 6.27 -13.47
CA GLY A 216 6.10 6.91 -12.17
C GLY A 216 6.07 5.88 -11.03
N ALA A 217 6.91 4.85 -11.11
CA ALA A 217 7.09 3.86 -10.06
C ALA A 217 7.53 4.54 -8.75
N VAL A 218 7.12 3.99 -7.61
CA VAL A 218 7.39 4.55 -6.28
C VAL A 218 7.79 3.47 -5.28
N GLY A 219 8.36 3.87 -4.14
CA GLY A 219 8.67 2.95 -3.04
C GLY A 219 9.82 2.00 -3.34
N PRO A 220 9.79 0.77 -2.77
CA PRO A 220 10.83 -0.22 -2.98
C PRO A 220 11.06 -0.54 -4.47
N THR A 221 10.00 -0.51 -5.29
CA THR A 221 10.09 -0.71 -6.74
C THR A 221 10.96 0.36 -7.41
N ALA A 222 10.79 1.63 -7.05
CA ALA A 222 11.61 2.72 -7.59
C ALA A 222 13.06 2.66 -7.09
N ARG A 223 13.24 2.40 -5.79
CA ARG A 223 14.57 2.30 -5.16
C ARG A 223 15.39 1.14 -5.72
N ALA A 224 14.76 -0.02 -5.92
CA ALA A 224 15.37 -1.17 -6.59
C ALA A 224 15.84 -0.85 -8.02
N SER A 225 15.07 -0.05 -8.77
CA SER A 225 15.46 0.41 -10.11
C SER A 225 16.52 1.55 -10.13
N GLY A 226 17.09 1.90 -8.97
CA GLY A 226 18.13 2.94 -8.87
C GLY A 226 17.62 4.38 -8.77
N LEU A 227 16.35 4.58 -8.39
CA LEU A 227 15.81 5.90 -8.06
C LEU A 227 15.91 6.16 -6.55
N LYS A 228 16.76 7.11 -6.17
CA LYS A 228 16.92 7.53 -4.78
C LYS A 228 15.77 8.43 -4.34
N VAL A 229 14.63 7.82 -3.97
CA VAL A 229 13.39 8.48 -3.57
C VAL A 229 12.80 7.89 -2.30
N ASP A 230 12.29 8.74 -1.41
CA ASP A 230 11.50 8.40 -0.22
C ASP A 230 10.76 9.67 0.21
N ALA A 231 9.43 9.63 0.38
CA ALA A 231 8.65 10.80 0.76
C ALA A 231 9.00 11.33 2.16
N ARG A 232 9.42 10.46 3.10
CA ARG A 232 9.83 10.85 4.46
C ARG A 232 11.10 11.71 4.43
N TRP A 233 12.03 11.36 3.53
CA TRP A 233 13.29 12.07 3.36
C TRP A 233 13.15 13.33 2.48
N SER A 234 12.52 13.19 1.32
CA SER A 234 12.46 14.27 0.32
C SER A 234 11.60 15.46 0.76
N GLU A 235 10.51 15.20 1.49
CA GLU A 235 9.63 16.27 1.99
C GLU A 235 9.97 16.72 3.41
N ARG A 236 10.94 16.08 4.07
CA ARG A 236 11.26 16.30 5.49
C ARG A 236 10.00 16.17 6.37
N LEU A 237 9.32 15.04 6.25
CA LEU A 237 7.98 14.84 6.81
C LEU A 237 8.00 14.70 8.34
N GLY A 238 7.27 15.56 9.05
CA GLY A 238 7.09 15.46 10.49
C GLY A 238 8.43 15.37 11.24
N VAL A 239 8.56 14.37 12.10
CA VAL A 239 9.78 14.12 12.91
C VAL A 239 10.81 13.22 12.21
N TYR A 240 10.52 12.70 11.01
CA TYR A 240 11.45 11.81 10.29
C TYR A 240 12.85 12.38 10.03
N PRO A 241 13.03 13.70 9.77
CA PRO A 241 14.36 14.28 9.65
C PRO A 241 15.24 14.06 10.89
N ASP A 242 14.64 14.15 12.08
CA ASP A 242 15.34 14.03 13.36
C ASP A 242 15.66 12.56 13.69
N LEU A 243 14.85 11.64 13.15
CA LEU A 243 15.08 10.19 13.24
C LEU A 243 16.14 9.67 12.27
N GLY A 244 16.63 10.51 11.35
CA GLY A 244 17.74 10.17 10.46
C GLY A 244 17.37 9.30 9.24
N VAL A 245 16.11 9.39 8.77
CA VAL A 245 15.63 8.61 7.62
C VAL A 245 16.48 8.81 6.35
N LYS A 246 16.78 7.72 5.63
CA LYS A 246 17.51 7.76 4.36
C LYS A 246 16.91 6.75 3.38
N PRO A 247 16.77 7.09 2.08
CA PRO A 247 16.33 6.11 1.09
C PRO A 247 17.29 4.92 1.03
N VAL A 248 16.78 3.72 1.31
CA VAL A 248 17.55 2.46 1.25
C VAL A 248 17.72 2.03 -0.21
N MET A 249 18.95 1.89 -0.68
CA MET A 249 19.25 1.42 -2.03
C MET A 249 19.74 -0.03 -2.01
N PRO A 250 19.56 -0.82 -3.08
CA PRO A 250 20.04 -2.20 -3.14
C PRO A 250 21.54 -2.33 -2.84
N GLN A 251 22.33 -1.38 -3.31
CA GLN A 251 23.78 -1.32 -3.09
C GLN A 251 24.17 -1.19 -1.62
N ASP A 252 23.30 -0.62 -0.78
CA ASP A 252 23.57 -0.45 0.66
C ASP A 252 23.44 -1.78 1.41
N VAL A 253 22.77 -2.77 0.81
CA VAL A 253 22.47 -4.09 1.40
C VAL A 253 23.29 -5.19 0.73
N THR A 254 23.32 -5.22 -0.60
CA THR A 254 23.98 -6.27 -1.41
C THR A 254 25.43 -5.95 -1.75
N GLY A 255 25.84 -4.67 -1.68
CA GLY A 255 27.13 -4.20 -2.18
C GLY A 255 27.20 -4.04 -3.71
N GLU A 256 26.14 -4.39 -4.44
CA GLU A 256 26.10 -4.35 -5.90
C GLU A 256 25.33 -3.15 -6.45
N LYS A 257 25.59 -2.79 -7.71
CA LYS A 257 24.83 -1.72 -8.36
C LYS A 257 23.39 -2.17 -8.58
N PRO A 258 22.38 -1.27 -8.54
CA PRO A 258 20.99 -1.65 -8.79
C PRO A 258 20.78 -2.29 -10.19
N HIS A 259 20.26 -3.51 -10.20
CA HIS A 259 19.78 -4.27 -11.37
C HIS A 259 18.30 -3.94 -11.66
N GLY A 260 17.49 -3.75 -10.62
CA GLY A 260 16.04 -3.48 -10.72
C GLY A 260 15.18 -4.73 -10.88
N ASP A 261 15.70 -5.90 -10.51
CA ASP A 261 15.00 -7.19 -10.49
C ASP A 261 14.21 -7.41 -9.18
N VAL A 262 13.61 -8.61 -9.04
CA VAL A 262 12.91 -8.99 -7.81
C VAL A 262 13.85 -9.08 -6.62
N PHE A 263 15.10 -9.53 -6.82
CA PHE A 263 16.09 -9.66 -5.77
C PHE A 263 16.42 -8.31 -5.11
N ASP A 264 16.67 -7.28 -5.90
CA ASP A 264 16.90 -5.91 -5.41
C ASP A 264 15.69 -5.37 -4.63
N ARG A 265 14.48 -5.70 -5.08
CA ARG A 265 13.23 -5.31 -4.37
C ARG A 265 13.10 -6.01 -3.02
N ALA A 266 13.59 -7.24 -2.87
CA ALA A 266 13.65 -7.94 -1.60
C ALA A 266 14.73 -7.34 -0.69
N ALA A 267 15.93 -7.08 -1.24
CA ALA A 267 17.05 -6.47 -0.51
C ALA A 267 16.68 -5.11 0.08
N VAL A 268 16.02 -4.23 -0.69
CA VAL A 268 15.53 -2.93 -0.20
C VAL A 268 14.58 -3.09 0.98
N ARG A 269 13.65 -4.06 0.94
CA ARG A 269 12.72 -4.32 2.05
C ARG A 269 13.43 -4.80 3.31
N ILE A 270 14.46 -5.64 3.17
CA ILE A 270 15.28 -6.10 4.30
C ILE A 270 16.02 -4.90 4.92
N GLY A 271 16.66 -4.06 4.11
CA GLY A 271 17.32 -2.84 4.59
C GLY A 271 16.34 -1.85 5.23
N GLU A 272 15.12 -1.71 4.71
CA GLU A 272 14.06 -0.90 5.33
C GLU A 272 13.63 -1.43 6.69
N ILE A 273 13.63 -2.75 6.93
CA ILE A 273 13.37 -3.30 8.27
C ILE A 273 14.44 -2.85 9.25
N TYR A 274 15.73 -2.99 8.92
CA TYR A 274 16.82 -2.54 9.80
C TYR A 274 16.71 -1.04 10.11
N GLN A 275 16.50 -0.21 9.10
CA GLN A 275 16.34 1.23 9.31
C GLN A 275 15.10 1.55 10.17
N SER A 276 14.01 0.80 10.02
CA SER A 276 12.80 0.96 10.85
C SER A 276 13.08 0.65 12.32
N LEU A 277 13.87 -0.39 12.61
CA LEU A 277 14.24 -0.76 13.98
C LEU A 277 15.09 0.33 14.64
N ASP A 278 16.05 0.90 13.93
CA ASP A 278 16.88 2.01 14.43
C ASP A 278 16.03 3.28 14.67
N MET A 279 15.14 3.61 13.72
CA MET A 279 14.23 4.76 13.89
C MET A 279 13.26 4.58 15.05
N LEU A 280 12.75 3.36 15.29
CA LEU A 280 11.90 3.07 16.43
C LEU A 280 12.63 3.28 17.76
N GLU A 281 13.89 2.82 17.84
CA GLU A 281 14.73 3.00 19.03
C GLU A 281 14.99 4.49 19.31
N HIS A 282 15.38 5.26 18.28
CA HIS A 282 15.59 6.71 18.39
C HIS A 282 14.30 7.47 18.74
N ALA A 283 13.17 7.09 18.13
CA ALA A 283 11.89 7.74 18.39
C ALA A 283 11.44 7.55 19.85
N LEU A 284 11.66 6.37 20.43
CA LEU A 284 11.32 6.10 21.83
C LEU A 284 12.21 6.81 22.84
N ASP A 285 13.45 7.13 22.46
CA ASP A 285 14.40 7.87 23.29
C ASP A 285 14.16 9.38 23.25
N GLN A 286 13.87 9.93 22.07
CA GLN A 286 13.71 11.37 21.87
C GLN A 286 12.28 11.90 22.05
N MET A 287 11.28 11.02 22.20
CA MET A 287 9.88 11.43 22.28
C MET A 287 9.63 12.34 23.51
N PRO A 288 9.17 13.59 23.30
CA PRO A 288 8.93 14.52 24.40
C PRO A 288 7.64 14.20 25.15
N GLU A 289 7.56 14.64 26.40
CA GLU A 289 6.27 14.73 27.11
C GLU A 289 5.41 15.86 26.52
N GLY A 290 4.09 15.70 26.54
CA GLY A 290 3.21 16.74 26.03
C GLY A 290 1.80 16.27 25.66
N LYS A 291 1.06 17.17 25.01
CA LYS A 291 -0.29 16.87 24.53
C LYS A 291 -0.22 15.91 23.35
N ILE A 292 -1.19 15.00 23.28
CA ILE A 292 -1.35 14.07 22.15
C ILE A 292 -2.43 14.49 21.13
N LYS A 293 -3.22 15.52 21.47
CA LYS A 293 -4.27 16.08 20.61
C LYS A 293 -4.28 17.61 20.67
N THR A 294 -4.47 18.25 19.52
CA THR A 294 -4.71 19.71 19.41
C THR A 294 -6.05 20.09 20.04
N PHE A 295 -7.10 19.29 19.76
CA PHE A 295 -8.44 19.49 20.31
C PHE A 295 -8.74 18.40 21.35
N PRO A 296 -9.03 18.75 22.61
CA PRO A 296 -9.21 17.77 23.68
C PRO A 296 -10.53 16.97 23.57
N LYS A 297 -11.56 17.53 22.92
CA LYS A 297 -12.86 16.87 22.75
C LYS A 297 -13.21 16.71 21.28
N ASP A 298 -13.63 15.50 20.90
CA ASP A 298 -13.92 15.15 19.51
C ASP A 298 -15.14 15.91 18.95
N ASN A 299 -16.10 16.31 19.79
CA ASN A 299 -17.24 17.15 19.38
C ASN A 299 -16.79 18.57 18.96
N VAL A 300 -15.77 19.11 19.61
CA VAL A 300 -15.16 20.41 19.25
C VAL A 300 -14.45 20.29 17.92
N LEU A 301 -13.72 19.19 17.68
CA LEU A 301 -13.05 18.91 16.40
C LEU A 301 -14.04 18.94 15.23
N VAL A 302 -15.17 18.22 15.33
CA VAL A 302 -16.18 18.18 14.26
C VAL A 302 -16.73 19.58 13.95
N ALA A 303 -17.05 20.36 14.99
CA ALA A 303 -17.54 21.72 14.82
C ALA A 303 -16.48 22.65 14.20
N LYS A 304 -15.21 22.49 14.60
CA LYS A 304 -14.07 23.26 14.09
C LYS A 304 -13.79 22.95 12.62
N LEU A 305 -13.80 21.67 12.22
CA LEU A 305 -13.55 21.28 10.82
C LEU A 305 -14.57 21.90 9.85
N LYS A 306 -15.84 22.02 10.25
CA LYS A 306 -16.87 22.69 9.45
C LYS A 306 -16.54 24.17 9.15
N ILE A 307 -15.78 24.81 10.03
CA ILE A 307 -15.43 26.24 9.95
C ILE A 307 -14.05 26.45 9.34
N MET A 308 -13.10 25.57 9.65
CA MET A 308 -11.67 25.70 9.32
C MET A 308 -11.32 25.19 7.93
N VAL A 309 -11.98 24.13 7.46
CA VAL A 309 -11.63 23.56 6.15
C VAL A 309 -12.25 24.41 5.03
N ASP A 310 -11.40 25.16 4.33
CA ASP A 310 -11.79 25.93 3.15
C ASP A 310 -10.64 25.89 2.12
N GLY A 311 -10.92 25.34 0.93
CA GLY A 311 -9.90 25.11 -0.08
C GLY A 311 -9.41 23.66 -0.15
N GLU A 312 -8.12 23.48 -0.40
CA GLU A 312 -7.50 22.20 -0.77
C GLU A 312 -6.37 21.81 0.19
N GLY A 313 -6.17 20.50 0.36
CA GLY A 313 -5.01 19.93 1.06
C GLY A 313 -4.59 18.61 0.44
N ILE A 314 -3.29 18.35 0.46
CA ILE A 314 -2.61 17.19 -0.09
C ILE A 314 -1.73 16.56 1.00
N GLY A 315 -2.19 15.44 1.54
CA GLY A 315 -1.34 14.60 2.39
C GLY A 315 -0.47 13.69 1.51
N ARG A 316 0.82 13.64 1.79
CA ARG A 316 1.76 12.65 1.23
C ARG A 316 2.41 11.88 2.39
N TYR A 317 2.65 10.58 2.18
CA TYR A 317 3.35 9.73 3.15
C TYR A 317 3.98 8.54 2.42
N GLU A 318 5.13 8.07 2.90
CA GLU A 318 5.77 6.85 2.38
C GLU A 318 5.10 5.63 3.03
N ALA A 319 4.11 5.03 2.37
CA ALA A 319 3.59 3.74 2.82
C ALA A 319 4.65 2.63 2.60
N PRO A 320 4.50 1.42 3.17
CA PRO A 320 5.46 0.33 2.98
C PRO A 320 5.68 -0.10 1.51
N ARG A 321 4.77 0.30 0.60
CA ARG A 321 4.84 0.01 -0.84
C ARG A 321 5.28 1.22 -1.68
N GLY A 322 5.44 2.38 -1.04
CA GLY A 322 5.83 3.63 -1.70
C GLY A 322 4.91 4.80 -1.37
N GLU A 323 5.13 5.89 -2.11
CA GLU A 323 4.41 7.14 -1.89
C GLU A 323 2.90 7.01 -2.10
N LEU A 324 2.19 7.28 -0.99
CA LEU A 324 0.74 7.37 -0.88
C LEU A 324 0.34 8.85 -0.80
N VAL A 325 -0.65 9.25 -1.60
CA VAL A 325 -1.11 10.65 -1.66
C VAL A 325 -2.62 10.72 -1.47
N HIS A 326 -3.12 11.59 -0.60
CA HIS A 326 -4.55 11.87 -0.46
C HIS A 326 -4.78 13.35 -0.71
N TYR A 327 -5.70 13.65 -1.63
CA TYR A 327 -6.18 15.00 -1.89
C TYR A 327 -7.55 15.19 -1.26
N VAL A 328 -7.74 16.30 -0.56
CA VAL A 328 -9.02 16.72 0.03
C VAL A 328 -9.32 18.14 -0.44
N ARG A 329 -10.57 18.37 -0.83
CA ARG A 329 -11.11 19.72 -1.05
C ARG A 329 -12.34 19.92 -0.19
N GLY A 330 -12.31 20.93 0.66
CA GLY A 330 -13.44 21.35 1.49
C GLY A 330 -14.04 22.67 1.05
N LYS A 331 -15.10 23.06 1.74
CA LYS A 331 -15.75 24.36 1.62
C LYS A 331 -16.24 24.76 2.99
N LYS A 332 -15.95 26.00 3.38
CA LYS A 332 -16.43 26.55 4.65
C LYS A 332 -17.94 26.39 4.83
N GLY A 333 -18.35 25.95 6.01
CA GLY A 333 -19.75 25.69 6.35
C GLY A 333 -20.25 24.30 5.98
N SER A 334 -19.45 23.49 5.26
CA SER A 334 -19.76 22.08 4.97
C SER A 334 -19.11 21.15 6.00
N ASP A 335 -19.86 20.17 6.49
CA ASP A 335 -19.35 19.09 7.34
C ASP A 335 -18.72 17.95 6.53
N LYS A 336 -18.90 17.96 5.21
CA LYS A 336 -18.44 16.95 4.25
C LYS A 336 -17.44 17.57 3.26
N PRO A 337 -16.41 16.85 2.80
CA PRO A 337 -15.55 17.32 1.74
C PRO A 337 -16.30 17.39 0.41
N LEU A 338 -15.96 18.38 -0.42
CA LEU A 338 -16.40 18.43 -1.82
C LEU A 338 -15.74 17.33 -2.64
N ARG A 339 -14.50 16.99 -2.31
CA ARG A 339 -13.74 15.92 -2.96
C ARG A 339 -12.76 15.30 -1.97
N TRP A 340 -12.68 13.99 -2.00
CA TRP A 340 -11.55 13.23 -1.46
C TRP A 340 -11.07 12.28 -2.55
N LYS A 341 -9.76 12.23 -2.77
CA LYS A 341 -9.12 11.36 -3.76
C LYS A 341 -7.83 10.79 -3.15
N PRO A 342 -7.83 9.52 -2.72
CA PRO A 342 -6.59 8.82 -2.44
C PRO A 342 -5.87 8.49 -3.78
N ARG A 343 -4.57 8.25 -3.75
CA ARG A 343 -3.72 7.74 -4.85
C ARG A 343 -2.69 6.80 -4.24
N GLU A 344 -2.73 5.56 -4.69
CA GLU A 344 -1.94 4.48 -4.12
C GLU A 344 -0.61 4.27 -4.82
N PRO A 345 0.39 3.72 -4.10
CA PRO A 345 1.67 3.34 -4.69
C PRO A 345 1.59 2.14 -5.63
N THR A 346 0.69 1.18 -5.38
CA THR A 346 0.59 -0.03 -6.21
C THR A 346 0.13 0.25 -7.63
N PHE A 347 -0.69 1.29 -7.86
CA PHE A 347 -1.20 1.63 -9.19
C PHE A 347 -0.10 1.85 -10.24
N PRO A 348 0.85 2.80 -10.08
CA PRO A 348 1.97 2.93 -11.02
C PRO A 348 2.88 1.69 -11.05
N ASN A 349 3.11 1.05 -9.90
CA ASN A 349 4.04 -0.07 -9.77
C ASN A 349 3.56 -1.27 -10.59
N LEU A 350 2.25 -1.50 -10.65
CA LEU A 350 1.64 -2.55 -11.45
C LEU A 350 1.90 -2.36 -12.95
N PHE A 351 1.81 -1.12 -13.45
CA PHE A 351 2.14 -0.82 -14.84
C PHE A 351 3.66 -0.87 -15.12
N ALA A 352 4.49 -0.54 -14.13
CA ALA A 352 5.93 -0.72 -14.22
C ALA A 352 6.32 -2.20 -14.32
N VAL A 353 5.73 -3.06 -13.49
CA VAL A 353 5.93 -4.52 -13.53
C VAL A 353 5.42 -5.13 -14.81
N ALA A 354 4.23 -4.73 -15.30
CA ALA A 354 3.71 -5.24 -16.57
C ALA A 354 4.66 -4.98 -17.75
N LYS A 355 5.43 -3.87 -17.72
CA LYS A 355 6.51 -3.62 -18.69
C LYS A 355 7.77 -4.43 -18.37
N GLY A 356 8.15 -4.53 -17.10
CA GLY A 356 9.35 -5.25 -16.66
C GLY A 356 9.32 -6.75 -16.96
N VAL A 357 8.13 -7.37 -16.94
CA VAL A 357 7.96 -8.81 -17.17
C VAL A 357 7.84 -9.18 -18.66
N THR A 358 7.86 -8.19 -19.56
CA THR A 358 7.80 -8.46 -21.00
C THR A 358 9.15 -9.02 -21.47
N GLY A 359 9.14 -10.23 -22.02
CA GLY A 359 10.33 -10.99 -22.41
C GLY A 359 10.68 -12.13 -21.46
N ASP A 360 10.14 -12.10 -20.24
CA ASP A 360 10.37 -13.11 -19.20
C ASP A 360 9.53 -14.38 -19.46
N GLN A 361 9.79 -15.42 -18.67
CA GLN A 361 9.01 -16.65 -18.71
C GLN A 361 7.69 -16.50 -17.96
N VAL A 362 6.68 -17.29 -18.34
CA VAL A 362 5.37 -17.31 -17.67
C VAL A 362 5.46 -17.62 -16.17
N ALA A 363 6.44 -18.43 -15.74
CA ALA A 363 6.66 -18.76 -14.34
C ALA A 363 7.14 -17.56 -13.49
N ASP A 364 7.78 -16.57 -14.12
CA ASP A 364 8.28 -15.36 -13.46
C ASP A 364 7.17 -14.33 -13.24
N PHE A 365 6.03 -14.48 -13.90
CA PHE A 365 4.91 -13.55 -13.78
C PHE A 365 4.39 -13.41 -12.34
N VAL A 366 4.27 -14.53 -11.62
CA VAL A 366 3.77 -14.52 -10.24
C VAL A 366 4.74 -13.76 -9.33
N LEU A 367 6.04 -14.04 -9.46
CA LEU A 367 7.09 -13.35 -8.70
C LEU A 367 7.15 -11.87 -9.02
N ALA A 368 7.03 -11.51 -10.30
CA ALA A 368 7.01 -10.13 -10.76
C ALA A 368 5.91 -9.34 -10.03
N VAL A 369 4.69 -9.89 -10.00
CA VAL A 369 3.53 -9.29 -9.34
C VAL A 369 3.70 -9.27 -7.82
N ALA A 370 4.04 -10.40 -7.18
CA ALA A 370 4.22 -10.48 -5.73
C ALA A 370 5.34 -9.57 -5.20
N SER A 371 6.40 -9.36 -5.99
CA SER A 371 7.56 -8.55 -5.61
C SER A 371 7.25 -7.07 -5.38
N ILE A 372 6.11 -6.56 -5.85
CA ILE A 372 5.66 -5.18 -5.61
C ILE A 372 4.63 -5.07 -4.49
N ASP A 373 4.27 -6.19 -3.86
CA ASP A 373 3.27 -6.28 -2.79
C ASP A 373 1.93 -5.61 -3.18
N PRO A 374 1.23 -6.13 -4.20
CA PRO A 374 0.10 -5.43 -4.79
C PRO A 374 -1.10 -5.45 -3.85
N CYS A 375 -1.42 -4.31 -3.21
CA CYS A 375 -2.73 -4.13 -2.56
C CYS A 375 -3.73 -3.56 -3.57
N LEU A 376 -4.59 -4.43 -4.10
CA LEU A 376 -5.65 -4.08 -5.06
C LEU A 376 -6.86 -3.46 -4.40
N SER A 377 -7.10 -3.79 -3.13
CA SER A 377 -8.06 -3.10 -2.28
C SER A 377 -7.83 -1.58 -2.29
N CYS A 378 -6.56 -1.15 -2.43
CA CYS A 378 -6.16 0.24 -2.66
C CYS A 378 -6.29 0.64 -4.14
N THR A 379 -5.79 -0.22 -5.04
CA THR A 379 -5.51 0.10 -6.44
C THR A 379 -6.77 0.17 -7.31
N ASP A 380 -7.80 -0.60 -6.95
CA ASP A 380 -8.96 -0.81 -7.79
C ASP A 380 -9.80 0.44 -7.99
N ARG A 381 -9.60 0.99 -9.18
CA ARG A 381 -10.25 2.19 -9.69
C ARG A 381 -10.59 1.90 -11.14
N VAL A 382 -11.86 2.08 -11.48
CA VAL A 382 -12.26 2.06 -12.89
C VAL A 382 -12.29 3.51 -13.37
N ALA A 383 -11.38 3.84 -14.30
CA ALA A 383 -11.52 5.00 -15.16
C ALA A 383 -11.87 4.49 -16.55
N VAL A 384 -13.14 4.60 -16.95
CA VAL A 384 -13.54 4.31 -18.34
C VAL A 384 -13.21 5.55 -19.17
N VAL A 385 -12.23 5.44 -20.07
CA VAL A 385 -11.98 6.45 -21.10
C VAL A 385 -12.37 5.83 -22.43
N GLN A 386 -13.46 6.33 -23.01
CA GLN A 386 -13.94 5.97 -24.35
C GLN A 386 -14.07 7.27 -25.15
N ASP A 387 -13.20 7.45 -26.15
CA ASP A 387 -13.25 8.47 -27.22
C ASP A 387 -13.74 9.88 -26.82
N GLY A 388 -13.09 10.49 -25.83
CA GLY A 388 -13.34 11.90 -25.45
C GLY A 388 -14.74 12.21 -24.88
N LYS A 389 -15.62 11.21 -24.74
CA LYS A 389 -16.96 11.36 -24.15
C LYS A 389 -16.96 10.80 -22.73
N LYS A 390 -17.03 11.69 -21.75
CA LYS A 390 -17.10 11.33 -20.32
C LYS A 390 -18.47 10.69 -20.02
N ARG A 391 -18.52 9.36 -19.90
CA ARG A 391 -19.70 8.63 -19.41
C ARG A 391 -19.46 8.20 -17.97
N ILE A 392 -20.26 8.73 -17.04
CA ILE A 392 -20.29 8.24 -15.65
C ILE A 392 -21.19 7.01 -15.65
N LEU A 393 -20.63 5.84 -15.34
CA LEU A 393 -21.42 4.63 -15.11
C LEU A 393 -22.02 4.71 -13.71
N THR A 394 -23.35 4.68 -13.65
CA THR A 394 -24.10 4.61 -12.40
C THR A 394 -24.14 3.18 -11.87
N GLU A 395 -24.55 2.99 -10.62
CA GLU A 395 -24.82 1.67 -10.05
C GLU A 395 -25.80 0.88 -10.93
N THR A 396 -26.82 1.56 -11.47
CA THR A 396 -27.79 0.97 -12.39
C THR A 396 -27.14 0.52 -13.69
N ASP A 397 -26.17 1.27 -14.21
CA ASP A 397 -25.41 0.86 -15.40
C ASP A 397 -24.54 -0.37 -15.11
N LEU A 398 -23.85 -0.40 -13.96
CA LEU A 398 -23.01 -1.53 -13.56
C LEU A 398 -23.85 -2.79 -13.30
N LEU A 399 -25.00 -2.65 -12.62
CA LEU A 399 -25.93 -3.75 -12.38
C LEU A 399 -26.52 -4.28 -13.69
N ARG A 400 -26.92 -3.39 -14.60
CA ARG A 400 -27.40 -3.79 -15.93
C ARG A 400 -26.34 -4.54 -16.72
N LEU A 401 -25.09 -4.06 -16.72
CA LEU A 401 -23.98 -4.72 -17.39
C LEU A 401 -23.66 -6.08 -16.76
N SER A 402 -23.71 -6.18 -15.44
CA SER A 402 -23.56 -7.43 -14.69
C SER A 402 -24.66 -8.43 -15.06
N ILE A 403 -25.94 -8.05 -15.00
CA ILE A 403 -27.08 -8.91 -15.39
C ILE A 403 -26.93 -9.38 -16.83
N LYS A 404 -26.59 -8.46 -17.75
CA LYS A 404 -26.36 -8.80 -19.15
C LYS A 404 -25.26 -9.85 -19.27
N LYS A 405 -24.12 -9.65 -18.60
CA LYS A 405 -23.00 -10.58 -18.67
C LYS A 405 -23.33 -11.93 -18.04
N THR A 406 -24.05 -11.95 -16.93
CA THR A 406 -24.53 -13.17 -16.28
C THR A 406 -25.47 -13.96 -17.19
N ARG A 407 -26.40 -13.30 -17.89
CA ARG A 407 -27.30 -13.95 -18.87
C ARG A 407 -26.56 -14.44 -20.12
N GLU A 408 -25.49 -13.77 -20.52
CA GLU A 408 -24.59 -14.26 -21.58
C GLU A 408 -23.84 -15.54 -21.16
N ILE A 409 -23.43 -15.63 -19.89
CA ILE A 409 -22.67 -16.78 -19.35
C ILE A 409 -23.60 -17.95 -19.01
N ASN A 410 -24.77 -17.67 -18.42
CA ASN A 410 -25.76 -18.65 -18.02
C ASN A 410 -27.18 -18.16 -18.39
N PRO A 411 -27.74 -18.64 -19.51
CA PRO A 411 -29.07 -18.23 -20.00
C PRO A 411 -30.23 -18.61 -19.08
N GLU A 412 -30.05 -19.56 -18.15
CA GLU A 412 -31.12 -20.08 -17.30
C GLU A 412 -31.37 -19.23 -16.04
N VAL A 413 -30.52 -18.23 -15.78
CA VAL A 413 -30.67 -17.33 -14.63
C VAL A 413 -31.88 -16.40 -14.83
N LYS A 414 -32.97 -16.66 -14.10
CA LYS A 414 -34.22 -15.89 -14.16
C LYS A 414 -34.31 -14.69 -13.21
N GLY A 415 -33.29 -14.48 -12.36
CA GLY A 415 -33.28 -13.35 -11.42
C GLY A 415 -33.18 -12.00 -12.13
N ASP A 416 -33.96 -11.02 -11.66
CA ASP A 416 -33.88 -9.62 -12.10
C ASP A 416 -33.62 -8.73 -10.88
N PRO A 417 -32.38 -8.72 -10.35
CA PRO A 417 -32.06 -7.96 -9.17
C PRO A 417 -32.19 -6.46 -9.47
N THR A 418 -32.96 -5.76 -8.64
CA THR A 418 -33.05 -4.29 -8.66
C THR A 418 -32.06 -3.68 -7.68
N PRO A 419 -31.52 -2.47 -7.93
CA PRO A 419 -30.69 -1.78 -6.95
C PRO A 419 -31.46 -1.58 -5.65
N VAL A 420 -30.97 -2.14 -4.54
CA VAL A 420 -31.53 -1.94 -3.21
C VAL A 420 -30.95 -0.67 -2.60
N GLY A 421 -31.74 0.40 -2.54
CA GLY A 421 -31.27 1.69 -2.00
C GLY A 421 -31.96 2.97 -2.47
N PHE A 422 -33.03 2.90 -3.27
CA PHE A 422 -33.80 4.10 -3.68
C PHE A 422 -34.65 4.75 -2.57
N GLY A 423 -34.36 4.47 -1.30
CA GLY A 423 -35.15 4.88 -0.14
C GLY A 423 -34.37 5.70 0.86
N CYS A 424 -33.87 6.88 0.46
CA CYS A 424 -33.83 8.01 1.38
C CYS A 424 -34.03 9.29 0.56
N SER A 425 -35.29 9.53 0.22
CA SER A 425 -35.78 10.80 -0.31
C SER A 425 -35.76 11.84 0.81
N ARG A 426 -34.68 12.61 0.92
CA ARG A 426 -34.59 14.06 1.22
C ARG A 426 -33.17 14.46 1.60
#